data_AF-A0AAE6G3B1-F1
#
_entry.id   AF-A0AAE6G3B1-F1
#
_cell.length_a   1.000
_cell.length_b   1.000
_cell.length_c   1.000
_cell.angle_alpha   90.00
_cell.angle_beta   90.00
_cell.angle_gamma   90.00
#
_symmetry.space_group_name_H-M   'P 1'
#
loop_
_entity.id
_entity.type
_entity.pdbx_description
1 polymer ?
#
loop_
_entity_poly.entity_id
_entity_poly.type
_entity_poly.pdbx_seq_one_letter_code
_entity_poly.pdbx_strand_id
1 'polypeptide(L)'
;MRRTLTFHALPLILTFVGGLLVTGCGGSDDALTSFDQEATVDADSAGLYAASTYIWDSRTISVCWENPSAAGDVEREWVRSAVEGTWGLVTPLDFTGWGACLGNPGSIRILIEDTSDGSFTYGLGWLNEALYGAMVLNLSFQHWMQDCQDTRERCIRAMAVHEFGHALGFANEEARISSSSCRGRGADDADTVFGEVVDSDSVMYECGDSRWRRGGRLSQYDIKGATLLYGDSMWGRQFGADQSAGGWEVGHHERVMGDVTGDGLPDIVGFGYSGVFVSRTVYVPPSLDAGYFAPSLLHLQAFGYAQNWRVDRHPRTVADVNGDGKADLIGFHDAGVHVALSNGLGFGAPQFWVGDFGYNAGQWRVESHVRTVADVNGDGKADVVGFGDAGVYVSLSTGSSFGASRLWLGDFGVNQQWFVPNSVRAVADVNGDGRADIVGFSKSGVYVALANNTGTGFNPTQQWTSEFTWDQGWRVDRHVRTVADVDGDGRADIVGFGESETRAALSTGSSFSASTLMSPDFVYGVGDWRVNRHPRFAVDINNDGRADLIGFGDLGEYVKLR
;
A
#
# COMPACT_ATOMS: atom_id res chain seq x y z
N MET A 1 -30.52 -40.82 -21.98
CA MET A 1 -31.27 -41.80 -21.17
C MET A 1 -31.06 -43.21 -21.70
N ARG A 2 -30.23 -44.00 -21.01
CA ARG A 2 -30.35 -45.44 -20.68
C ARG A 2 -28.95 -45.97 -20.35
N ARG A 3 -28.77 -46.30 -19.07
CA ARG A 3 -27.62 -46.95 -18.44
C ARG A 3 -27.56 -48.44 -18.84
N THR A 4 -26.36 -49.04 -18.85
CA THR A 4 -26.07 -50.21 -17.99
C THR A 4 -24.56 -50.42 -17.79
N LEU A 5 -24.23 -50.87 -16.58
CA LEU A 5 -22.92 -51.12 -15.97
C LEU A 5 -22.35 -52.50 -16.31
N THR A 6 -21.05 -52.73 -16.08
CA THR A 6 -20.56 -53.89 -15.32
C THR A 6 -19.22 -53.60 -14.63
N PHE A 7 -19.15 -53.98 -13.35
CA PHE A 7 -18.02 -53.94 -12.43
C PHE A 7 -17.13 -55.19 -12.58
N HIS A 8 -15.86 -55.13 -12.16
CA HIS A 8 -15.08 -56.29 -11.69
C HIS A 8 -14.49 -56.00 -10.31
N ALA A 9 -14.59 -56.99 -9.43
CA ALA A 9 -14.30 -56.96 -8.01
C ALA A 9 -12.93 -57.58 -7.66
N LEU A 10 -12.43 -57.19 -6.47
CA LEU A 10 -11.28 -57.73 -5.73
C LEU A 10 -11.36 -59.24 -5.42
N PRO A 11 -10.28 -59.79 -4.84
CA PRO A 11 -10.49 -60.40 -3.52
C PRO A 11 -9.49 -59.96 -2.44
N LEU A 12 -10.05 -59.96 -1.23
CA LEU A 12 -9.49 -59.68 0.09
C LEU A 12 -8.97 -61.00 0.71
N ILE A 13 -7.89 -60.97 1.50
CA ILE A 13 -7.63 -61.98 2.54
C ILE A 13 -7.40 -61.24 3.87
N LEU A 14 -8.22 -61.61 4.84
CA LEU A 14 -8.26 -61.15 6.22
C LEU A 14 -7.61 -62.20 7.13
N THR A 15 -6.83 -61.81 8.14
CA THR A 15 -6.73 -62.56 9.41
C THR A 15 -6.63 -61.58 10.56
N PHE A 16 -7.40 -61.87 11.62
CA PHE A 16 -7.61 -61.07 12.81
C PHE A 16 -7.13 -61.88 14.04
N VAL A 17 -6.78 -61.18 15.12
CA VAL A 17 -7.12 -61.44 16.54
C VAL A 17 -5.95 -61.14 17.48
N GLY A 18 -6.21 -60.29 18.48
CA GLY A 18 -5.62 -60.40 19.82
C GLY A 18 -5.21 -59.08 20.47
N GLY A 19 -6.15 -58.40 21.14
CA GLY A 19 -5.86 -57.21 21.95
C GLY A 19 -5.35 -57.54 23.35
N LEU A 20 -4.60 -56.60 23.94
CA LEU A 20 -4.47 -56.43 25.39
C LEU A 20 -4.33 -54.94 25.72
N LEU A 21 -5.15 -54.46 26.66
CA LEU A 21 -5.15 -53.12 27.24
C LEU A 21 -3.93 -52.90 28.15
N VAL A 22 -3.22 -51.80 27.96
CA VAL A 22 -2.46 -51.11 29.03
C VAL A 22 -2.68 -49.61 28.88
N THR A 23 -3.21 -49.01 29.94
CA THR A 23 -3.33 -47.56 30.18
C THR A 23 -1.97 -46.97 30.54
N GLY A 24 -1.60 -45.85 29.91
CA GLY A 24 -0.43 -45.05 30.28
C GLY A 24 -0.41 -43.73 29.52
N CYS A 25 -0.67 -42.63 30.21
CA CYS A 25 -0.68 -41.26 29.70
C CYS A 25 0.71 -40.75 29.30
N GLY A 26 0.76 -39.89 28.28
CA GLY A 26 1.76 -38.82 28.18
C GLY A 26 2.40 -38.65 26.80
N GLY A 27 1.91 -37.68 26.02
CA GLY A 27 2.59 -37.14 24.83
C GLY A 27 1.81 -37.32 23.53
N SER A 28 0.80 -36.48 23.32
CA SER A 28 0.08 -36.36 22.04
C SER A 28 0.93 -35.56 21.04
N ASP A 29 1.61 -36.27 20.14
CA ASP A 29 1.83 -35.81 18.77
C ASP A 29 0.54 -36.12 18.00
N ASP A 30 -0.32 -35.10 17.85
CA ASP A 30 -1.35 -34.91 16.83
C ASP A 30 -2.40 -33.91 17.36
N ALA A 31 -2.24 -32.65 16.97
CA ALA A 31 -3.33 -31.67 16.93
C ALA A 31 -3.13 -30.87 15.63
N LEU A 32 -3.76 -31.35 14.55
CA LEU A 32 -5.01 -30.80 14.03
C LEU A 32 -4.79 -29.53 13.21
N THR A 33 -4.58 -29.79 11.93
CA THR A 33 -5.17 -29.05 10.82
C THR A 33 -6.61 -28.62 11.15
N SER A 34 -6.79 -27.35 11.44
CA SER A 34 -8.00 -26.59 11.10
C SER A 34 -7.56 -25.15 10.86
N PHE A 35 -7.08 -24.89 9.64
CA PHE A 35 -7.30 -23.58 9.07
C PHE A 35 -8.82 -23.44 9.02
N ASP A 36 -9.37 -22.66 9.95
CA ASP A 36 -10.76 -22.25 9.85
C ASP A 36 -10.89 -21.58 8.48
N GLN A 37 -11.72 -22.23 7.69
CA GLN A 37 -12.22 -21.75 6.42
C GLN A 37 -12.98 -20.47 6.75
N GLU A 38 -12.32 -19.32 6.66
CA GLU A 38 -13.03 -18.04 6.64
C GLU A 38 -14.05 -18.14 5.51
N ALA A 39 -15.31 -18.11 5.93
CA ALA A 39 -16.44 -18.09 5.04
C ALA A 39 -16.25 -16.90 4.09
N THR A 40 -16.32 -17.18 2.79
CA THR A 40 -16.54 -16.19 1.76
C THR A 40 -17.87 -15.49 2.05
N VAL A 41 -17.81 -14.41 2.84
CA VAL A 41 -18.86 -13.41 2.92
C VAL A 41 -18.56 -12.39 1.84
N ASP A 42 -19.53 -12.07 0.99
CA ASP A 42 -19.43 -11.00 -0.01
C ASP A 42 -18.80 -9.74 0.60
N ALA A 43 -17.53 -9.51 0.27
CA ALA A 43 -16.66 -8.52 0.90
C ALA A 43 -16.97 -7.06 0.48
N ASP A 44 -17.96 -6.86 -0.40
CA ASP A 44 -18.31 -5.53 -0.91
C ASP A 44 -19.51 -4.89 -0.20
N SER A 45 -20.15 -5.59 0.73
CA SER A 45 -21.43 -5.12 1.26
C SER A 45 -21.35 -4.42 2.62
N ALA A 46 -20.43 -4.71 3.55
CA ALA A 46 -20.44 -4.07 4.88
C ALA A 46 -19.81 -2.64 4.91
N GLY A 47 -20.08 -1.83 5.94
CA GLY A 47 -19.94 -0.36 5.84
C GLY A 47 -19.85 0.49 7.12
N LEU A 48 -19.46 1.80 7.03
CA LEU A 48 -19.37 2.83 8.12
C LEU A 48 -20.34 4.02 7.91
N TYR A 49 -20.92 4.64 8.96
CA TYR A 49 -21.96 5.69 8.84
C TYR A 49 -21.39 7.01 9.35
N ALA A 50 -21.42 8.07 8.55
CA ALA A 50 -20.78 9.32 8.91
C ALA A 50 -21.60 10.56 8.57
N ALA A 51 -21.44 11.59 9.40
CA ALA A 51 -21.88 12.95 9.09
C ALA A 51 -20.73 13.71 8.42
N SER A 52 -20.59 13.53 7.11
CA SER A 52 -19.60 14.23 6.27
C SER A 52 -19.68 15.75 6.41
N THR A 53 -20.88 16.30 6.67
CA THR A 53 -21.08 17.74 6.92
C THR A 53 -20.37 18.26 8.19
N TYR A 54 -20.11 17.38 9.17
CA TYR A 54 -19.58 17.78 10.49
C TYR A 54 -18.17 17.30 10.77
N ILE A 55 -17.42 16.85 9.77
CA ILE A 55 -16.03 16.43 9.95
C ILE A 55 -15.13 17.62 10.33
N TRP A 56 -14.09 17.36 11.11
CA TRP A 56 -13.14 18.41 11.51
C TRP A 56 -12.30 18.90 10.32
N ASP A 57 -12.30 20.22 10.08
CA ASP A 57 -11.41 20.85 9.09
C ASP A 57 -9.94 20.84 9.54
N SER A 58 -9.68 20.86 10.85
CA SER A 58 -8.33 20.85 11.42
C SER A 58 -7.79 19.43 11.52
N ARG A 59 -6.54 19.23 11.07
CA ARG A 59 -5.81 17.97 11.26
C ARG A 59 -5.29 17.80 12.68
N THR A 60 -5.09 18.90 13.41
CA THR A 60 -4.75 18.84 14.84
C THR A 60 -6.01 19.07 15.65
N ILE A 61 -6.43 18.04 16.39
CA ILE A 61 -7.59 18.11 17.27
C ILE A 61 -7.07 18.12 18.70
N SER A 62 -7.31 19.22 19.42
CA SER A 62 -6.95 19.28 20.83
C SER A 62 -7.93 18.41 21.63
N VAL A 63 -7.41 17.67 22.61
CA VAL A 63 -8.19 16.89 23.56
C VAL A 63 -7.84 17.38 24.96
N CYS A 64 -8.82 17.47 25.86
CA CYS A 64 -8.57 17.80 27.27
C CYS A 64 -9.57 17.15 28.22
N TRP A 65 -9.20 17.08 29.49
CA TRP A 65 -10.00 16.52 30.57
C TRP A 65 -10.65 17.64 31.38
N GLU A 66 -11.95 17.53 31.65
CA GLU A 66 -12.69 18.55 32.40
C GLU A 66 -12.45 18.46 33.91
N ASN A 67 -12.29 17.24 34.43
CA ASN A 67 -12.10 16.95 35.85
C ASN A 67 -10.94 15.95 36.12
N PRO A 68 -9.73 16.16 35.56
CA PRO A 68 -8.63 15.22 35.77
C PRO A 68 -8.22 15.18 37.23
N SER A 69 -7.92 13.98 37.72
CA SER A 69 -7.37 13.75 39.06
C SER A 69 -6.22 12.74 39.01
N ALA A 70 -5.25 12.87 39.91
CA ALA A 70 -4.08 11.98 39.96
C ALA A 70 -4.48 10.49 40.13
N ALA A 71 -5.63 10.21 40.74
CA ALA A 71 -6.10 8.84 40.96
C ALA A 71 -6.53 8.10 39.67
N GLY A 72 -6.62 8.80 38.53
CA GLY A 72 -7.04 8.25 37.24
C GLY A 72 -6.04 8.43 36.10
N ASP A 73 -4.75 8.65 36.40
CA ASP A 73 -3.72 8.88 35.37
C ASP A 73 -3.56 7.67 34.42
N VAL A 74 -3.63 6.45 34.95
CA VAL A 74 -3.45 5.21 34.18
C VAL A 74 -4.58 5.02 33.18
N GLU A 75 -5.83 5.23 33.60
CA GLU A 75 -7.01 5.08 32.75
C GLU A 75 -7.02 6.13 31.64
N ARG A 76 -6.62 7.37 31.94
CA ARG A 76 -6.49 8.43 30.92
C ARG A 76 -5.42 8.09 29.88
N GLU A 77 -4.34 7.45 30.28
CA GLU A 77 -3.30 6.98 29.35
C GLU A 77 -3.80 5.81 28.48
N TRP A 78 -4.63 4.92 29.01
CA TRP A 78 -5.28 3.88 28.21
C TRP A 78 -6.22 4.48 27.15
N VAL A 79 -6.98 5.52 27.49
CA VAL A 79 -7.82 6.26 26.53
C VAL A 79 -6.95 6.88 25.44
N ARG A 80 -5.94 7.67 25.82
CA ARG A 80 -5.04 8.36 24.89
C ARG A 80 -4.39 7.39 23.90
N SER A 81 -3.73 6.37 24.42
CA SER A 81 -3.01 5.38 23.60
C SER A 81 -3.95 4.56 22.72
N ALA A 82 -5.19 4.29 23.15
CA ALA A 82 -6.16 3.57 22.32
C ALA A 82 -6.63 4.41 21.13
N VAL A 83 -6.91 5.70 21.33
CA VAL A 83 -7.37 6.62 20.28
C VAL A 83 -6.25 6.91 19.27
N GLU A 84 -5.06 7.26 19.76
CA GLU A 84 -3.90 7.51 18.89
C GLU A 84 -3.48 6.24 18.14
N GLY A 85 -3.54 5.08 18.78
CA GLY A 85 -3.20 3.78 18.18
C GLY A 85 -4.26 3.20 17.24
N THR A 86 -5.42 3.83 17.10
CA THR A 86 -6.49 3.41 16.17
C THR A 86 -6.76 4.52 15.15
N TRP A 87 -7.58 5.51 15.50
CA TRP A 87 -7.97 6.60 14.59
C TRP A 87 -6.77 7.46 14.18
N GLY A 88 -5.86 7.78 15.10
CA GLY A 88 -4.65 8.55 14.80
C GLY A 88 -3.64 7.80 13.93
N LEU A 89 -3.72 6.47 13.90
CA LEU A 89 -2.87 5.63 13.06
C LEU A 89 -3.36 5.58 11.61
N VAL A 90 -4.68 5.62 11.40
CA VAL A 90 -5.30 5.40 10.07
C VAL A 90 -5.80 6.67 9.40
N THR A 91 -5.79 7.81 10.09
CA THR A 91 -6.14 9.13 9.53
C THR A 91 -4.96 10.08 9.67
N PRO A 92 -4.88 11.21 8.95
CA PRO A 92 -3.87 12.25 9.18
C PRO A 92 -4.13 13.09 10.44
N LEU A 93 -5.10 12.72 11.28
CA LEU A 93 -5.43 13.46 12.49
C LEU A 93 -4.36 13.28 13.56
N ASP A 94 -4.03 14.37 14.25
CA ASP A 94 -3.11 14.44 15.38
C ASP A 94 -3.87 14.91 16.62
N PHE A 95 -3.94 14.04 17.64
CA PHE A 95 -4.64 14.31 18.89
C PHE A 95 -3.66 14.86 19.92
N THR A 96 -3.83 16.13 20.30
CA THR A 96 -2.86 16.85 21.15
C THR A 96 -3.50 17.37 22.45
N GLY A 97 -2.70 17.84 23.41
CA GLY A 97 -3.21 18.45 24.65
C GLY A 97 -3.26 17.47 25.82
N TRP A 98 -4.22 16.54 25.83
CA TRP A 98 -4.47 15.48 26.83
C TRP A 98 -4.37 15.85 28.33
N GLY A 99 -4.30 17.14 28.66
CA GLY A 99 -4.20 17.69 30.01
C GLY A 99 -5.53 18.26 30.50
N ALA A 100 -5.52 19.04 31.58
CA ALA A 100 -6.72 19.74 32.06
C ALA A 100 -7.23 20.74 31.02
N CYS A 101 -8.55 20.90 30.89
CA CYS A 101 -9.13 21.90 30.00
C CYS A 101 -8.84 23.34 30.49
N LEU A 102 -8.00 24.08 29.74
CA LEU A 102 -7.56 25.44 30.07
C LEU A 102 -8.31 26.55 29.30
N GLY A 103 -9.46 26.24 28.71
CA GLY A 103 -10.28 27.20 27.94
C GLY A 103 -9.91 27.35 26.47
N ASN A 104 -9.31 26.33 25.85
CA ASN A 104 -8.94 26.34 24.43
C ASN A 104 -10.19 26.29 23.51
N PRO A 105 -10.31 27.17 22.50
CA PRO A 105 -11.21 26.91 21.36
C PRO A 105 -10.67 25.70 20.56
N GLY A 106 -11.53 24.88 19.94
CA GLY A 106 -11.06 23.76 19.11
C GLY A 106 -10.80 22.42 19.80
N SER A 107 -11.36 22.15 20.99
CA SER A 107 -11.04 20.92 21.74
C SER A 107 -12.21 19.93 21.93
N ILE A 108 -11.91 18.64 21.84
CA ILE A 108 -12.74 17.57 22.42
C ILE A 108 -12.52 17.59 23.92
N ARG A 109 -13.60 17.78 24.69
CA ARG A 109 -13.57 17.89 26.14
C ARG A 109 -14.18 16.64 26.77
N ILE A 110 -13.40 15.97 27.61
CA ILE A 110 -13.78 14.70 28.21
C ILE A 110 -14.08 14.87 29.70
N LEU A 111 -15.32 14.59 30.08
CA LEU A 111 -15.74 14.49 31.47
C LEU A 111 -15.65 13.03 31.94
N ILE A 112 -14.97 12.80 33.06
CA ILE A 112 -14.92 11.48 33.69
C ILE A 112 -16.07 11.39 34.70
N GLU A 113 -17.06 10.56 34.42
CA GLU A 113 -18.21 10.37 35.30
C GLU A 113 -18.74 8.93 35.23
N ASP A 114 -19.08 8.38 36.38
CA ASP A 114 -19.67 7.04 36.49
C ASP A 114 -21.20 7.16 36.53
N THR A 115 -21.78 7.24 35.33
CA THR A 115 -23.23 7.39 35.16
C THR A 115 -23.93 6.02 35.13
N SER A 116 -25.23 6.00 35.43
CA SER A 116 -26.08 4.81 35.27
C SER A 116 -26.32 4.44 33.81
N ASP A 117 -26.11 5.40 32.90
CA ASP A 117 -26.47 5.28 31.48
C ASP A 117 -25.25 4.92 30.60
N GLY A 118 -24.04 4.94 31.18
CA GLY A 118 -22.80 4.58 30.50
C GLY A 118 -21.99 5.77 30.00
N SER A 119 -21.07 5.48 29.08
CA SER A 119 -20.35 6.51 28.31
C SER A 119 -21.16 6.96 27.12
N PHE A 120 -20.94 8.20 26.68
CA PHE A 120 -21.59 8.74 25.50
C PHE A 120 -20.85 9.96 24.97
N THR A 121 -21.13 10.28 23.71
CA THR A 121 -20.68 11.49 23.02
C THR A 121 -21.88 12.18 22.36
N TYR A 122 -22.07 13.46 22.66
CA TYR A 122 -23.18 14.25 22.18
C TYR A 122 -22.87 14.93 20.85
N GLY A 123 -23.52 14.46 19.79
CA GLY A 123 -23.37 15.01 18.45
C GLY A 123 -22.17 14.42 17.71
N LEU A 124 -22.07 14.76 16.42
CA LEU A 124 -21.09 14.20 15.50
C LEU A 124 -20.04 15.23 15.13
N GLY A 125 -18.76 14.82 15.14
CA GLY A 125 -17.67 15.61 14.58
C GLY A 125 -17.45 16.93 15.32
N TRP A 126 -17.23 18.03 14.58
CA TRP A 126 -16.97 19.36 15.14
C TRP A 126 -18.16 19.95 15.92
N LEU A 127 -19.36 19.36 15.86
CA LEU A 127 -20.45 19.74 16.77
C LEU A 127 -20.08 19.54 18.25
N ASN A 128 -19.08 18.71 18.54
CA ASN A 128 -18.53 18.51 19.89
C ASN A 128 -17.53 19.60 20.32
N GLU A 129 -17.14 20.51 19.42
CA GLU A 129 -16.04 21.43 19.66
C GLU A 129 -16.30 22.36 20.86
N ALA A 130 -15.39 22.29 21.83
CA ALA A 130 -15.37 23.12 23.03
C ALA A 130 -16.66 23.03 23.88
N LEU A 131 -17.51 22.03 23.67
CA LEU A 131 -18.74 21.81 24.42
C LEU A 131 -18.46 21.06 25.73
N TYR A 132 -18.92 21.65 26.83
CA TYR A 132 -18.80 21.07 28.17
C TYR A 132 -19.69 19.83 28.30
N GLY A 133 -19.14 18.73 28.85
CA GLY A 133 -19.87 17.47 29.02
C GLY A 133 -20.36 16.82 27.72
N ALA A 134 -19.80 17.21 26.56
CA ALA A 134 -20.17 16.60 25.28
C ALA A 134 -19.69 15.16 25.17
N MET A 135 -18.49 14.84 25.67
CA MET A 135 -18.03 13.46 25.82
C MET A 135 -17.93 13.10 27.29
N VAL A 136 -18.63 12.05 27.71
CA VAL A 136 -18.58 11.48 29.06
C VAL A 136 -18.04 10.06 28.98
N LEU A 137 -16.93 9.81 29.68
CA LEU A 137 -16.33 8.48 29.76
C LEU A 137 -16.45 7.91 31.18
N ASN A 138 -17.13 6.78 31.29
CA ASN A 138 -17.16 5.97 32.51
C ASN A 138 -15.90 5.09 32.59
N LEU A 139 -14.92 5.53 33.37
CA LEU A 139 -13.67 4.80 33.57
C LEU A 139 -13.74 3.83 34.76
N SER A 140 -14.85 3.83 35.52
CA SER A 140 -14.96 3.07 36.77
C SER A 140 -15.86 1.86 36.67
N PHE A 141 -16.92 1.90 35.85
CA PHE A 141 -17.93 0.86 35.63
C PHE A 141 -18.67 0.39 36.90
N GLN A 142 -18.85 1.25 37.92
CA GLN A 142 -19.50 0.80 39.17
C GLN A 142 -21.01 0.70 39.02
N HIS A 143 -21.63 1.57 38.22
CA HIS A 143 -23.09 1.61 38.05
C HIS A 143 -23.57 1.00 36.73
N TRP A 144 -22.72 1.00 35.70
CA TRP A 144 -23.03 0.51 34.36
C TRP A 144 -21.95 -0.44 33.85
N MET A 145 -22.36 -1.50 33.15
CA MET A 145 -21.50 -2.62 32.70
C MET A 145 -20.54 -3.13 33.80
N GLN A 146 -21.10 -3.54 34.95
CA GLN A 146 -20.31 -4.00 36.10
C GLN A 146 -19.39 -5.19 35.79
N ASP A 147 -19.68 -6.01 34.76
CA ASP A 147 -18.79 -7.08 34.31
C ASP A 147 -17.44 -6.55 33.79
N CYS A 148 -17.37 -5.28 33.39
CA CYS A 148 -16.11 -4.61 33.02
C CYS A 148 -15.18 -4.33 34.21
N GLN A 149 -15.61 -4.53 35.46
CA GLN A 149 -14.72 -4.42 36.63
C GLN A 149 -13.53 -5.38 36.49
N ASP A 150 -13.77 -6.59 35.99
CA ASP A 150 -12.76 -7.65 35.86
C ASP A 150 -11.86 -7.48 34.62
N THR A 151 -12.31 -6.69 33.63
CA THR A 151 -11.57 -6.43 32.38
C THR A 151 -11.48 -4.93 32.06
N ARG A 152 -11.21 -4.12 33.10
CA ARG A 152 -11.36 -2.66 33.05
C ARG A 152 -10.57 -1.99 31.93
N GLU A 153 -9.29 -2.35 31.75
CA GLU A 153 -8.46 -1.78 30.68
C GLU A 153 -9.06 -2.04 29.30
N ARG A 154 -9.45 -3.29 29.01
CA ARG A 154 -10.04 -3.66 27.71
C ARG A 154 -11.31 -2.86 27.44
N CYS A 155 -12.19 -2.73 28.44
CA CYS A 155 -13.43 -1.98 28.30
C CYS A 155 -13.17 -0.48 28.09
N ILE A 156 -12.25 0.13 28.87
CA ILE A 156 -11.88 1.54 28.71
C ILE A 156 -11.37 1.81 27.30
N ARG A 157 -10.45 0.98 26.80
CA ARG A 157 -9.87 1.14 25.46
C ARG A 157 -10.95 1.02 24.38
N ALA A 158 -11.80 0.01 24.45
CA ALA A 158 -12.82 -0.20 23.43
C ALA A 158 -13.87 0.91 23.38
N MET A 159 -14.38 1.28 24.56
CA MET A 159 -15.32 2.38 24.72
C MET A 159 -14.71 3.71 24.26
N ALA A 160 -13.47 4.01 24.64
CA ALA A 160 -12.80 5.22 24.19
C ALA A 160 -12.73 5.33 22.66
N VAL A 161 -12.38 4.22 21.98
CA VAL A 161 -12.30 4.22 20.51
C VAL A 161 -13.68 4.48 19.88
N HIS A 162 -14.75 3.90 20.42
CA HIS A 162 -16.11 4.16 19.93
C HIS A 162 -16.57 5.60 20.14
N GLU A 163 -16.44 6.12 21.36
CA GLU A 163 -16.87 7.48 21.69
C GLU A 163 -16.09 8.52 20.86
N PHE A 164 -14.80 8.27 20.63
CA PHE A 164 -14.03 9.08 19.70
C PHE A 164 -14.52 8.95 18.26
N GLY A 165 -15.07 7.81 17.84
CA GLY A 165 -15.71 7.68 16.54
C GLY A 165 -16.83 8.71 16.35
N HIS A 166 -17.70 8.89 17.34
CA HIS A 166 -18.70 9.96 17.34
C HIS A 166 -18.08 11.36 17.29
N ALA A 167 -17.06 11.62 18.10
CA ALA A 167 -16.35 12.89 18.08
C ALA A 167 -15.63 13.16 16.74
N LEU A 168 -15.36 12.12 15.95
CA LEU A 168 -14.85 12.19 14.58
C LEU A 168 -15.95 12.19 13.51
N GLY A 169 -17.21 12.18 13.90
CA GLY A 169 -18.33 12.32 12.97
C GLY A 169 -18.93 11.00 12.50
N PHE A 170 -18.58 9.86 13.10
CA PHE A 170 -19.19 8.56 12.80
C PHE A 170 -20.41 8.31 13.66
N ALA A 171 -21.54 7.99 13.04
CA ALA A 171 -22.76 7.57 13.71
C ALA A 171 -22.73 6.07 14.01
N ASN A 172 -23.65 5.63 14.86
CA ASN A 172 -23.86 4.21 15.08
C ASN A 172 -24.29 3.50 13.79
N GLU A 173 -23.71 2.33 13.56
CA GLU A 173 -24.01 1.46 12.41
C GLU A 173 -25.51 1.14 12.27
N GLU A 174 -26.15 0.82 13.38
CA GLU A 174 -27.56 0.44 13.45
C GLU A 174 -28.53 1.58 13.12
N ALA A 175 -28.07 2.84 13.15
CA ALA A 175 -28.90 3.99 12.78
C ALA A 175 -29.36 3.93 11.32
N ARG A 176 -28.63 3.19 10.47
CA ARG A 176 -28.99 2.91 9.07
C ARG A 176 -30.22 2.01 8.93
N ILE A 177 -30.56 1.23 9.95
CA ILE A 177 -31.66 0.26 9.89
C ILE A 177 -32.95 0.92 10.40
N SER A 178 -34.02 0.88 9.59
CA SER A 178 -35.32 1.48 9.92
C SER A 178 -36.16 0.69 10.95
N SER A 179 -35.75 -0.53 11.31
CA SER A 179 -36.55 -1.48 12.09
C SER A 179 -35.84 -2.16 13.28
N SER A 180 -34.64 -1.71 13.68
CA SER A 180 -33.95 -2.33 14.82
C SER A 180 -34.57 -1.90 16.16
N SER A 181 -34.78 -2.84 17.07
CA SER A 181 -35.11 -2.58 18.49
C SER A 181 -33.92 -2.03 19.29
N CYS A 182 -32.83 -1.68 18.58
CA CYS A 182 -31.52 -1.35 19.10
C CYS A 182 -31.13 0.11 18.80
N ARG A 183 -32.09 0.98 18.47
CA ARG A 183 -31.80 2.42 18.43
C ARG A 183 -31.55 2.92 19.86
N GLY A 184 -30.28 3.14 20.19
CA GLY A 184 -29.82 3.80 21.41
C GLY A 184 -30.14 5.30 21.42
N ARG A 185 -29.75 5.98 22.50
CA ARG A 185 -29.74 7.45 22.56
C ARG A 185 -28.36 7.91 22.12
N GLY A 186 -28.24 8.65 21.02
CA GLY A 186 -26.92 9.07 20.54
C GLY A 186 -26.91 9.80 19.22
N ALA A 187 -25.70 10.14 18.77
CA ALA A 187 -25.40 10.96 17.61
C ALA A 187 -25.62 10.20 16.29
N ASP A 188 -26.89 10.01 15.92
CA ASP A 188 -27.31 9.14 14.81
C ASP A 188 -27.59 9.90 13.50
N ASP A 189 -27.40 11.22 13.48
CA ASP A 189 -27.72 12.12 12.36
C ASP A 189 -26.55 12.20 11.35
N ALA A 190 -26.27 11.09 10.68
CA ALA A 190 -25.26 10.99 9.62
C ALA A 190 -25.87 11.11 8.21
N ASP A 191 -25.08 11.58 7.25
CA ASP A 191 -25.51 11.87 5.87
C ASP A 191 -24.84 10.99 4.80
N THR A 192 -23.82 10.21 5.19
CA THR A 192 -22.95 9.47 4.28
C THR A 192 -22.77 8.04 4.78
N VAL A 193 -23.03 7.06 3.90
CA VAL A 193 -22.84 5.64 4.18
C VAL A 193 -21.68 5.11 3.34
N PHE A 194 -20.67 4.53 3.99
CA PHE A 194 -19.67 3.68 3.37
C PHE A 194 -20.24 2.26 3.39
N GLY A 195 -20.26 1.49 2.30
CA GLY A 195 -20.82 0.11 2.24
C GLY A 195 -22.35 0.01 2.06
N GLU A 196 -22.88 -1.18 1.75
CA GLU A 196 -24.31 -1.44 1.45
C GLU A 196 -25.12 -2.08 2.61
N VAL A 197 -24.43 -2.58 3.63
CA VAL A 197 -24.91 -3.41 4.75
C VAL A 197 -24.21 -2.91 6.02
N VAL A 198 -24.86 -3.10 7.15
CA VAL A 198 -24.30 -2.77 8.47
C VAL A 198 -23.05 -3.62 8.74
N ASP A 199 -21.97 -2.96 9.15
CA ASP A 199 -20.76 -3.64 9.60
C ASP A 199 -20.91 -4.05 11.07
N SER A 200 -21.27 -5.33 11.31
CA SER A 200 -21.38 -5.85 12.67
C SER A 200 -20.05 -6.00 13.42
N ASP A 201 -18.92 -5.86 12.71
CA ASP A 201 -17.57 -5.88 13.27
C ASP A 201 -17.01 -4.47 13.53
N SER A 202 -17.73 -3.43 13.09
CA SER A 202 -17.38 -2.03 13.31
C SER A 202 -17.30 -1.70 14.80
N VAL A 203 -16.35 -0.85 15.16
CA VAL A 203 -16.32 -0.24 16.48
C VAL A 203 -17.51 0.68 16.70
N MET A 204 -18.26 1.07 15.68
CA MET A 204 -19.48 1.88 15.76
C MET A 204 -20.77 1.04 15.83
N TYR A 205 -20.66 -0.29 15.98
CA TYR A 205 -21.80 -1.18 16.17
C TYR A 205 -22.06 -1.46 17.66
N GLU A 206 -23.17 -0.96 18.22
CA GLU A 206 -23.40 -0.97 19.68
C GLU A 206 -24.37 -2.07 20.19
N CYS A 207 -24.85 -2.94 19.30
CA CYS A 207 -25.97 -3.85 19.56
C CYS A 207 -25.60 -5.23 20.14
N GLY A 208 -26.29 -5.62 21.22
CA GLY A 208 -26.29 -6.98 21.81
C GLY A 208 -24.96 -7.44 22.41
N ASP A 209 -24.72 -8.75 22.47
CA ASP A 209 -23.44 -9.37 22.88
C ASP A 209 -22.27 -9.05 21.92
N SER A 210 -22.54 -8.23 20.89
CA SER A 210 -21.58 -7.78 19.88
C SER A 210 -20.80 -6.55 20.27
N ARG A 211 -21.26 -5.85 21.30
CA ARG A 211 -20.66 -4.60 21.74
C ARG A 211 -19.18 -4.80 22.00
N TRP A 212 -18.34 -4.06 21.27
CA TRP A 212 -16.88 -4.16 21.35
C TRP A 212 -16.32 -5.56 21.05
N ARG A 213 -16.93 -6.34 20.15
CA ARG A 213 -16.50 -7.73 19.81
C ARG A 213 -15.00 -7.88 19.61
N ARG A 214 -14.37 -6.87 19.01
CA ARG A 214 -12.92 -6.84 18.69
C ARG A 214 -12.08 -6.05 19.69
N GLY A 215 -12.65 -5.67 20.84
CA GLY A 215 -11.96 -5.00 21.94
C GLY A 215 -11.41 -3.61 21.58
N GLY A 216 -12.11 -2.85 20.75
CA GLY A 216 -11.69 -1.52 20.30
C GLY A 216 -10.80 -1.51 19.04
N ARG A 217 -10.60 -2.65 18.39
CA ARG A 217 -9.92 -2.70 17.09
C ARG A 217 -10.88 -2.27 15.99
N LEU A 218 -10.45 -1.31 15.17
CA LEU A 218 -11.17 -0.88 13.99
C LEU A 218 -11.38 -2.05 13.02
N SER A 219 -12.60 -2.17 12.49
CA SER A 219 -12.89 -3.01 11.34
C SER A 219 -12.23 -2.44 10.08
N GLN A 220 -12.20 -3.23 9.01
CA GLN A 220 -11.74 -2.73 7.71
C GLN A 220 -12.59 -1.56 7.20
N TYR A 221 -13.87 -1.50 7.55
CA TYR A 221 -14.78 -0.45 7.11
C TYR A 221 -14.72 0.81 7.99
N ASP A 222 -14.39 0.66 9.28
CA ASP A 222 -14.02 1.78 10.15
C ASP A 222 -12.80 2.53 9.57
N ILE A 223 -11.75 1.77 9.23
CA ILE A 223 -10.52 2.30 8.63
C ILE A 223 -10.84 2.98 7.30
N LYS A 224 -11.62 2.32 6.44
CA LYS A 224 -12.04 2.85 5.13
C LYS A 224 -12.79 4.18 5.27
N GLY A 225 -13.83 4.22 6.09
CA GLY A 225 -14.65 5.43 6.24
C GLY A 225 -13.89 6.59 6.87
N ALA A 226 -12.99 6.31 7.83
CA ALA A 226 -12.16 7.35 8.44
C ALA A 226 -11.07 7.89 7.51
N THR A 227 -10.42 7.01 6.75
CA THR A 227 -9.44 7.41 5.73
C THR A 227 -10.12 8.24 4.63
N LEU A 228 -11.36 7.91 4.26
CA LEU A 228 -12.13 8.65 3.26
C LEU A 228 -12.52 10.07 3.69
N LEU A 229 -12.93 10.25 4.93
CA LEU A 229 -13.36 11.57 5.42
C LEU A 229 -12.19 12.45 5.82
N TYR A 230 -11.15 11.87 6.42
CA TYR A 230 -10.04 12.63 6.96
C TYR A 230 -8.78 12.58 6.11
N GLY A 231 -8.65 11.64 5.17
CA GLY A 231 -7.44 11.50 4.37
C GLY A 231 -7.34 12.50 3.23
N ASP A 232 -6.35 13.39 3.29
CA ASP A 232 -5.71 13.85 2.05
C ASP A 232 -4.81 12.73 1.57
N SER A 233 -5.18 12.00 0.52
CA SER A 233 -4.29 11.13 -0.27
C SER A 233 -3.52 10.01 0.47
N MET A 234 -3.46 9.97 1.81
CA MET A 234 -2.63 9.02 2.55
C MET A 234 -3.37 7.69 2.68
N TRP A 235 -2.87 6.68 1.98
CA TRP A 235 -3.46 5.34 1.91
C TRP A 235 -2.86 4.36 2.94
N GLY A 236 -1.81 4.78 3.66
CA GLY A 236 -1.21 4.02 4.75
C GLY A 236 -0.08 4.77 5.48
N ARG A 237 0.56 4.09 6.44
CA ARG A 237 1.71 4.58 7.23
C ARG A 237 2.78 3.52 7.50
N GLN A 238 3.11 2.67 6.52
CA GLN A 238 3.94 1.47 6.75
C GLN A 238 5.30 1.48 6.02
N PHE A 239 5.42 2.29 4.98
CA PHE A 239 6.55 2.46 4.08
C PHE A 239 7.06 3.91 4.03
N GLY A 240 6.70 4.73 5.01
CA GLY A 240 7.18 6.10 5.19
C GLY A 240 8.63 6.15 5.69
N ALA A 241 9.27 7.33 5.53
CA ALA A 241 10.67 7.52 5.91
C ALA A 241 10.87 7.68 7.43
N ASP A 242 9.85 8.13 8.17
CA ASP A 242 9.94 8.29 9.61
C ASP A 242 9.77 6.96 10.35
N GLN A 243 10.40 6.85 11.53
CA GLN A 243 10.34 5.63 12.34
C GLN A 243 8.91 5.26 12.77
N SER A 244 8.05 6.26 12.96
CA SER A 244 6.62 6.05 13.23
C SER A 244 5.82 5.53 12.03
N ALA A 245 6.40 5.59 10.82
CA ALA A 245 5.79 5.19 9.56
C ALA A 245 6.56 4.04 8.87
N GLY A 246 7.36 3.28 9.62
CA GLY A 246 8.12 2.13 9.14
C GLY A 246 9.63 2.36 8.96
N GLY A 247 10.10 3.61 8.92
CA GLY A 247 11.53 3.95 8.93
C GLY A 247 12.28 3.54 7.65
N TRP A 248 11.65 3.68 6.48
CA TRP A 248 12.23 3.22 5.21
C TRP A 248 13.22 4.23 4.62
N GLU A 249 14.50 3.87 4.63
CA GLU A 249 15.59 4.68 4.10
C GLU A 249 15.97 4.28 2.67
N VAL A 250 16.00 5.22 1.72
CA VAL A 250 16.38 4.95 0.31
C VAL A 250 17.79 4.38 0.17
N GLY A 251 18.72 4.68 1.10
CA GLY A 251 20.08 4.12 1.10
C GLY A 251 20.18 2.65 1.51
N HIS A 252 19.14 2.10 2.15
CA HIS A 252 19.14 0.74 2.70
C HIS A 252 18.02 -0.13 2.11
N HIS A 253 16.88 0.48 1.81
CA HIS A 253 15.64 -0.20 1.45
C HIS A 253 15.06 0.35 0.15
N GLU A 254 14.92 -0.53 -0.84
CA GLU A 254 14.21 -0.22 -2.08
C GLU A 254 12.70 -0.45 -1.87
N ARG A 255 11.88 0.42 -2.47
CA ARG A 255 10.42 0.32 -2.53
C ARG A 255 10.02 0.44 -3.98
N VAL A 256 9.18 -0.48 -4.47
CA VAL A 256 8.68 -0.51 -5.84
C VAL A 256 7.20 -0.90 -5.82
N MET A 257 6.52 -0.71 -6.94
CA MET A 257 5.13 -1.09 -7.14
C MET A 257 5.04 -2.17 -8.22
N GLY A 258 4.13 -3.14 -8.06
CA GLY A 258 3.80 -4.11 -9.10
C GLY A 258 2.75 -5.12 -8.62
N ASP A 259 1.92 -5.63 -9.52
CA ASP A 259 0.87 -6.60 -9.20
C ASP A 259 1.49 -7.97 -8.91
N VAL A 260 1.83 -8.22 -7.65
CA VAL A 260 2.43 -9.51 -7.25
C VAL A 260 1.36 -10.54 -6.91
N THR A 261 0.10 -10.12 -6.74
CA THR A 261 -1.01 -11.00 -6.38
C THR A 261 -1.75 -11.57 -7.60
N GLY A 262 -1.69 -10.88 -8.73
CA GLY A 262 -2.40 -11.17 -9.97
C GLY A 262 -3.86 -10.68 -9.94
N ASP A 263 -4.16 -9.68 -9.12
CA ASP A 263 -5.52 -9.12 -8.98
C ASP A 263 -5.77 -7.90 -9.88
N GLY A 264 -4.77 -7.50 -10.68
CA GLY A 264 -4.80 -6.36 -11.57
C GLY A 264 -4.46 -5.03 -10.91
N LEU A 265 -4.15 -5.01 -9.60
CA LEU A 265 -3.74 -3.81 -8.89
C LEU A 265 -2.25 -3.89 -8.51
N PRO A 266 -1.47 -2.81 -8.69
CA PRO A 266 -0.07 -2.80 -8.27
C PRO A 266 0.02 -2.78 -6.75
N ASP A 267 0.78 -3.70 -6.16
CA ASP A 267 1.04 -3.76 -4.73
C ASP A 267 2.34 -3.04 -4.36
N ILE A 268 2.46 -2.59 -3.10
CA ILE A 268 3.74 -2.12 -2.58
C ILE A 268 4.63 -3.34 -2.29
N VAL A 269 5.85 -3.32 -2.85
CA VAL A 269 6.91 -4.28 -2.54
C VAL A 269 8.10 -3.53 -1.96
N GLY A 270 8.42 -3.80 -0.69
CA GLY A 270 9.56 -3.21 0.00
C GLY A 270 10.64 -4.23 0.32
N PHE A 271 11.86 -3.96 -0.15
CA PHE A 271 13.06 -4.73 0.16
C PHE A 271 13.70 -4.20 1.46
N GLY A 272 13.17 -4.67 2.59
CA GLY A 272 13.52 -4.19 3.94
C GLY A 272 14.79 -4.81 4.52
N TYR A 273 14.95 -4.70 5.84
CA TYR A 273 16.10 -5.23 6.55
C TYR A 273 16.14 -6.77 6.55
N SER A 274 15.03 -7.41 6.94
CA SER A 274 14.94 -8.87 7.13
C SER A 274 14.54 -9.63 5.86
N GLY A 275 14.01 -8.95 4.84
CA GLY A 275 13.51 -9.57 3.63
C GLY A 275 12.55 -8.67 2.86
N VAL A 276 11.68 -9.29 2.06
CA VAL A 276 10.67 -8.63 1.24
C VAL A 276 9.34 -8.53 1.97
N PHE A 277 8.86 -7.31 2.12
CA PHE A 277 7.54 -6.99 2.64
C PHE A 277 6.61 -6.64 1.49
N VAL A 278 5.40 -7.17 1.52
CA VAL A 278 4.34 -6.83 0.57
C VAL A 278 3.18 -6.22 1.32
N SER A 279 2.59 -5.19 0.74
CA SER A 279 1.37 -4.57 1.21
C SER A 279 0.41 -4.44 0.04
N ARG A 280 -0.66 -5.23 0.11
CA ARG A 280 -1.63 -5.34 -0.98
C ARG A 280 -2.41 -4.05 -1.16
N THR A 281 -2.60 -3.64 -2.41
CA THR A 281 -3.50 -2.53 -2.72
C THR A 281 -4.95 -2.99 -2.63
N VAL A 282 -5.77 -2.23 -1.91
CA VAL A 282 -7.22 -2.44 -1.89
C VAL A 282 -7.88 -1.19 -2.42
N TYR A 283 -8.46 -1.30 -3.61
CA TYR A 283 -9.25 -0.24 -4.23
C TYR A 283 -10.75 -0.58 -4.15
N VAL A 284 -11.60 0.42 -3.87
CA VAL A 284 -13.05 0.25 -3.77
C VAL A 284 -13.77 1.15 -4.79
N PRO A 285 -14.02 0.66 -6.02
CA PRO A 285 -14.82 1.35 -7.02
C PRO A 285 -16.33 1.21 -6.74
N PRO A 286 -17.21 1.96 -7.43
CA PRO A 286 -17.01 3.23 -8.15
C PRO A 286 -17.71 4.43 -7.46
N SER A 287 -18.18 4.27 -6.22
CA SER A 287 -18.98 5.28 -5.53
C SER A 287 -18.15 6.30 -4.72
N LEU A 288 -16.85 6.04 -4.50
CA LEU A 288 -16.04 6.75 -3.50
C LEU A 288 -14.62 7.13 -3.97
N ASP A 289 -14.14 6.59 -5.11
CA ASP A 289 -12.76 6.77 -5.59
C ASP A 289 -11.73 6.67 -4.45
N ALA A 290 -11.76 5.52 -3.76
CA ALA A 290 -11.06 5.32 -2.49
C ALA A 290 -10.24 4.03 -2.48
N GLY A 291 -9.07 4.06 -1.84
CA GLY A 291 -8.29 2.87 -1.58
C GLY A 291 -7.41 3.00 -0.35
N TYR A 292 -6.82 1.88 0.06
CA TYR A 292 -5.85 1.81 1.15
C TYR A 292 -4.84 0.69 0.89
N PHE A 293 -3.75 0.72 1.63
CA PHE A 293 -2.76 -0.34 1.64
C PHE A 293 -2.99 -1.27 2.84
N ALA A 294 -3.17 -2.57 2.57
CA ALA A 294 -3.36 -3.57 3.62
C ALA A 294 -2.15 -3.65 4.58
N PRO A 295 -2.27 -4.24 5.78
CA PRO A 295 -1.12 -4.44 6.65
C PRO A 295 0.04 -5.16 5.92
N SER A 296 1.24 -4.60 6.02
CA SER A 296 2.44 -5.12 5.39
C SER A 296 2.87 -6.43 6.04
N LEU A 297 3.12 -7.44 5.22
CA LEU A 297 3.52 -8.78 5.66
C LEU A 297 4.89 -9.13 5.10
N LEU A 298 5.71 -9.84 5.89
CA LEU A 298 6.97 -10.40 5.41
C LEU A 298 6.68 -11.63 4.55
N HIS A 299 6.84 -11.51 3.23
CA HIS A 299 6.57 -12.59 2.28
C HIS A 299 7.79 -13.48 2.01
N LEU A 300 9.01 -12.95 2.12
CA LEU A 300 10.23 -13.71 1.82
C LEU A 300 11.44 -13.23 2.63
N GLN A 301 12.15 -14.13 3.31
CA GLN A 301 13.43 -13.84 4.00
C GLN A 301 14.64 -13.89 3.03
N ALA A 302 14.55 -13.14 1.95
CA ALA A 302 15.62 -12.95 0.96
C ALA A 302 15.54 -11.52 0.40
N PHE A 303 16.50 -11.13 -0.44
CA PHE A 303 16.58 -9.78 -1.04
C PHE A 303 16.69 -8.61 -0.04
N GLY A 304 16.72 -8.86 1.27
CA GLY A 304 16.83 -7.85 2.30
C GLY A 304 18.28 -7.50 2.66
N TYR A 305 18.44 -6.40 3.41
CA TYR A 305 19.76 -5.92 3.82
C TYR A 305 20.57 -6.96 4.63
N ALA A 306 19.89 -7.71 5.52
CA ALA A 306 20.48 -8.78 6.32
C ALA A 306 20.97 -9.96 5.48
N GLN A 307 20.48 -10.11 4.24
CA GLN A 307 20.93 -11.10 3.26
C GLN A 307 21.99 -10.54 2.30
N ASN A 308 22.72 -9.50 2.71
CA ASN A 308 23.81 -8.86 1.94
C ASN A 308 23.39 -8.15 0.64
N TRP A 309 22.13 -7.69 0.58
CA TRP A 309 21.69 -6.78 -0.48
C TRP A 309 22.00 -5.33 -0.09
N ARG A 310 22.37 -4.52 -1.08
CA ARG A 310 22.85 -3.15 -0.86
C ARG A 310 22.37 -2.28 -2.01
N VAL A 311 21.73 -1.15 -1.71
CA VAL A 311 21.18 -0.26 -2.74
C VAL A 311 22.28 0.34 -3.62
N ASP A 312 23.47 0.58 -3.05
CA ASP A 312 24.63 1.11 -3.78
C ASP A 312 25.30 0.10 -4.73
N ARG A 313 24.78 -1.12 -4.86
CA ARG A 313 25.39 -2.20 -5.67
C ARG A 313 24.39 -3.09 -6.39
N HIS A 314 23.30 -3.43 -5.71
CA HIS A 314 22.37 -4.50 -6.07
C HIS A 314 20.94 -3.96 -6.26
N PRO A 315 20.60 -3.45 -7.46
CA PRO A 315 19.23 -3.09 -7.78
C PRO A 315 18.27 -4.27 -7.60
N ARG A 316 17.07 -4.00 -7.08
CA ARG A 316 15.95 -4.94 -7.02
C ARG A 316 14.68 -4.28 -7.56
N THR A 317 13.85 -5.07 -8.21
CA THR A 317 12.61 -4.62 -8.84
C THR A 317 11.62 -5.79 -8.94
N VAL A 318 10.44 -5.53 -9.47
CA VAL A 318 9.42 -6.53 -9.77
C VAL A 318 8.95 -6.42 -11.22
N ALA A 319 8.65 -7.55 -11.85
CA ALA A 319 8.03 -7.67 -13.18
C ALA A 319 7.62 -9.12 -13.44
N ASP A 320 6.62 -9.34 -14.31
CA ASP A 320 6.23 -10.69 -14.73
C ASP A 320 7.25 -11.26 -15.73
N VAL A 321 8.22 -12.05 -15.24
CA VAL A 321 9.26 -12.62 -16.10
C VAL A 321 8.88 -14.00 -16.60
N ASN A 322 7.77 -14.57 -16.13
CA ASN A 322 7.33 -15.93 -16.47
C ASN A 322 6.09 -15.97 -17.39
N GLY A 323 5.37 -14.85 -17.51
CA GLY A 323 4.17 -14.65 -18.33
C GLY A 323 2.89 -15.15 -17.68
N ASP A 324 2.82 -15.23 -16.34
CA ASP A 324 1.66 -15.75 -15.60
C ASP A 324 0.71 -14.66 -15.06
N GLY A 325 0.99 -13.40 -15.38
CA GLY A 325 0.22 -12.23 -14.97
C GLY A 325 0.55 -11.73 -13.56
N LYS A 326 1.58 -12.26 -12.89
CA LYS A 326 2.05 -11.77 -11.58
C LYS A 326 3.47 -11.29 -11.68
N ALA A 327 3.75 -10.16 -11.05
CA ALA A 327 5.10 -9.66 -10.92
C ALA A 327 5.93 -10.56 -9.99
N ASP A 328 7.08 -11.00 -10.49
CA ASP A 328 8.08 -11.76 -9.75
C ASP A 328 9.09 -10.80 -9.10
N LEU A 329 9.88 -11.30 -8.13
CA LEU A 329 11.02 -10.52 -7.59
C LEU A 329 12.25 -10.73 -8.46
N ILE A 330 12.91 -9.64 -8.87
CA ILE A 330 14.15 -9.67 -9.64
C ILE A 330 15.22 -8.88 -8.88
N GLY A 331 16.39 -9.49 -8.68
CA GLY A 331 17.53 -8.82 -8.06
C GLY A 331 18.83 -9.04 -8.81
N PHE A 332 19.53 -7.94 -9.06
CA PHE A 332 20.83 -7.90 -9.73
C PHE A 332 21.95 -7.96 -8.68
N HIS A 333 22.37 -9.17 -8.31
CA HIS A 333 23.36 -9.39 -7.24
C HIS A 333 24.80 -9.41 -7.78
N ASP A 334 25.78 -9.77 -6.96
CA ASP A 334 27.19 -9.88 -7.31
C ASP A 334 27.43 -10.81 -8.52
N ALA A 335 26.87 -12.02 -8.47
CA ALA A 335 27.11 -13.07 -9.47
C ALA A 335 26.21 -12.98 -10.71
N GLY A 336 25.18 -12.12 -10.68
CA GLY A 336 24.22 -11.96 -11.75
C GLY A 336 22.78 -11.86 -11.24
N VAL A 337 21.82 -12.20 -12.11
CA VAL A 337 20.39 -11.98 -11.85
C VAL A 337 19.78 -13.17 -11.12
N HIS A 338 19.09 -12.88 -10.02
CA HIS A 338 18.29 -13.83 -9.25
C HIS A 338 16.81 -13.47 -9.35
N VAL A 339 15.96 -14.49 -9.47
CA VAL A 339 14.50 -14.35 -9.57
C VAL A 339 13.82 -15.20 -8.51
N ALA A 340 12.82 -14.66 -7.81
CA ALA A 340 11.91 -15.43 -6.99
C ALA A 340 10.49 -15.26 -7.54
N LEU A 341 9.92 -16.35 -8.03
CA LEU A 341 8.62 -16.34 -8.70
C LEU A 341 7.49 -16.09 -7.70
N SER A 342 6.53 -15.25 -8.07
CA SER A 342 5.28 -15.07 -7.31
C SER A 342 4.32 -16.23 -7.56
N ASN A 343 3.53 -16.58 -6.55
CA ASN A 343 2.37 -17.47 -6.70
C ASN A 343 1.05 -16.79 -6.35
N GLY A 344 1.06 -15.46 -6.17
CA GLY A 344 -0.09 -14.65 -5.78
C GLY A 344 -0.33 -14.53 -4.27
N LEU A 345 0.26 -15.44 -3.48
CA LEU A 345 0.19 -15.42 -2.01
C LEU A 345 1.55 -15.12 -1.36
N GLY A 346 2.63 -15.28 -2.10
CA GLY A 346 4.00 -15.11 -1.65
C GLY A 346 4.99 -15.49 -2.77
N PHE A 347 6.25 -15.67 -2.40
CA PHE A 347 7.32 -15.94 -3.37
C PHE A 347 8.02 -17.28 -3.11
N GLY A 348 8.46 -17.92 -4.20
CA GLY A 348 9.35 -19.07 -4.15
C GLY A 348 10.75 -18.72 -3.65
N ALA A 349 11.62 -19.74 -3.55
CA ALA A 349 13.03 -19.52 -3.26
C ALA A 349 13.73 -18.79 -4.43
N PRO A 350 14.67 -17.86 -4.17
CA PRO A 350 15.42 -17.20 -5.23
C PRO A 350 16.24 -18.20 -6.06
N GLN A 351 16.13 -18.09 -7.38
CA GLN A 351 16.84 -18.90 -8.37
C GLN A 351 17.80 -18.03 -9.18
N PHE A 352 19.00 -18.55 -9.47
CA PHE A 352 19.97 -17.88 -10.33
C PHE A 352 19.60 -18.08 -11.80
N TRP A 353 19.27 -17.00 -12.51
CA TRP A 353 18.73 -17.06 -13.86
C TRP A 353 19.75 -16.71 -14.96
N VAL A 354 20.73 -15.84 -14.69
CA VAL A 354 21.84 -15.55 -15.63
C VAL A 354 23.07 -14.98 -14.95
N GLY A 355 24.25 -15.37 -15.42
CA GLY A 355 25.57 -14.89 -14.98
C GLY A 355 26.07 -13.66 -15.73
N ASP A 356 25.27 -12.60 -15.75
CA ASP A 356 25.58 -11.26 -16.25
C ASP A 356 24.72 -10.25 -15.48
N PHE A 357 24.85 -8.95 -15.76
CA PHE A 357 24.13 -7.85 -15.09
C PHE A 357 24.42 -7.70 -13.59
N GLY A 358 25.43 -8.43 -13.09
CA GLY A 358 25.85 -8.42 -11.70
C GLY A 358 27.02 -7.49 -11.42
N TYR A 359 27.27 -7.22 -10.13
CA TYR A 359 28.39 -6.37 -9.73
C TYR A 359 29.75 -6.98 -10.14
N ASN A 360 29.92 -8.29 -9.98
CA ASN A 360 31.11 -9.02 -10.43
C ASN A 360 30.92 -9.62 -11.82
N ALA A 361 29.75 -10.22 -12.09
CA ALA A 361 29.44 -10.79 -13.40
C ALA A 361 28.99 -9.69 -14.37
N GLY A 362 29.85 -9.34 -15.33
CA GLY A 362 29.60 -8.24 -16.27
C GLY A 362 30.05 -6.85 -15.77
N GLN A 363 30.51 -6.74 -14.53
CA GLN A 363 31.08 -5.51 -13.94
C GLN A 363 30.11 -4.31 -13.94
N TRP A 364 28.83 -4.57 -13.65
CA TRP A 364 27.81 -3.54 -13.61
C TRP A 364 27.94 -2.67 -12.35
N ARG A 365 27.58 -1.39 -12.46
CA ARG A 365 27.86 -0.34 -11.47
C ARG A 365 26.68 0.62 -11.42
N VAL A 366 26.05 0.82 -10.27
CA VAL A 366 24.83 1.65 -10.17
C VAL A 366 25.09 3.12 -10.49
N GLU A 367 26.33 3.59 -10.27
CA GLU A 367 26.76 4.94 -10.55
C GLU A 367 26.99 5.22 -12.04
N SER A 368 27.05 4.17 -12.88
CA SER A 368 27.35 4.29 -14.32
C SER A 368 26.27 3.65 -15.20
N HIS A 369 25.66 2.56 -14.72
CA HIS A 369 24.82 1.66 -15.50
C HIS A 369 23.42 1.54 -14.90
N VAL A 370 22.41 1.55 -15.76
CA VAL A 370 21.00 1.31 -15.39
C VAL A 370 20.63 -0.12 -15.78
N ARG A 371 19.90 -0.81 -14.91
CA ARG A 371 19.37 -2.17 -15.15
C ARG A 371 17.88 -2.15 -14.79
N THR A 372 17.05 -2.65 -15.68
CA THR A 372 15.60 -2.76 -15.51
C THR A 372 15.09 -4.02 -16.20
N VAL A 373 13.79 -4.26 -16.12
CA VAL A 373 13.09 -5.37 -16.76
C VAL A 373 11.82 -4.87 -17.44
N ALA A 374 11.57 -5.32 -18.67
CA ALA A 374 10.37 -5.02 -19.45
C ALA A 374 10.26 -5.97 -20.65
N ASP A 375 9.05 -6.25 -21.13
CA ASP A 375 8.88 -7.05 -22.35
C ASP A 375 9.25 -6.19 -23.58
N VAL A 376 10.43 -6.42 -24.16
CA VAL A 376 10.92 -5.67 -25.33
C VAL A 376 10.75 -6.43 -26.64
N ASN A 377 10.28 -7.68 -26.58
CA ASN A 377 10.14 -8.55 -27.74
C ASN A 377 8.66 -8.85 -28.09
N GLY A 378 7.73 -8.58 -27.18
CA GLY A 378 6.29 -8.70 -27.31
C GLY A 378 5.77 -10.12 -27.05
N ASP A 379 6.50 -10.94 -26.28
CA ASP A 379 6.12 -12.32 -25.97
C ASP A 379 5.34 -12.48 -24.66
N GLY A 380 5.09 -11.37 -23.96
CA GLY A 380 4.36 -11.31 -22.69
C GLY A 380 5.23 -11.58 -21.47
N LYS A 381 6.57 -11.67 -21.62
CA LYS A 381 7.50 -11.87 -20.50
C LYS A 381 8.48 -10.72 -20.42
N ALA A 382 8.69 -10.21 -19.21
CA ALA A 382 9.69 -9.17 -19.00
C ALA A 382 11.11 -9.69 -19.22
N ASP A 383 11.86 -9.01 -20.07
CA ASP A 383 13.26 -9.26 -20.39
C ASP A 383 14.18 -8.37 -19.56
N VAL A 384 15.43 -8.81 -19.32
CA VAL A 384 16.43 -7.91 -18.71
C VAL A 384 16.92 -6.91 -19.74
N VAL A 385 16.86 -5.63 -19.40
CA VAL A 385 17.41 -4.51 -20.19
C VAL A 385 18.48 -3.79 -19.37
N GLY A 386 19.71 -3.79 -19.89
CA GLY A 386 20.87 -3.16 -19.26
C GLY A 386 21.51 -2.09 -20.13
N PHE A 387 21.61 -0.87 -19.60
CA PHE A 387 22.32 0.24 -20.22
C PHE A 387 23.79 0.21 -19.79
N GLY A 388 24.62 -0.47 -20.58
CA GLY A 388 26.04 -0.70 -20.30
C GLY A 388 26.96 0.38 -20.89
N ASP A 389 28.25 0.07 -21.00
CA ASP A 389 29.23 1.00 -21.59
C ASP A 389 28.97 1.26 -23.08
N ALA A 390 28.79 0.18 -23.87
CA ALA A 390 28.67 0.26 -25.33
C ALA A 390 27.27 0.63 -25.82
N GLY A 391 26.24 0.46 -24.99
CA GLY A 391 24.86 0.73 -25.33
C GLY A 391 23.89 -0.16 -24.56
N VAL A 392 22.75 -0.50 -25.17
CA VAL A 392 21.69 -1.30 -24.56
C VAL A 392 21.86 -2.78 -24.84
N TYR A 393 22.03 -3.54 -23.77
CA TYR A 393 22.09 -4.98 -23.75
C TYR A 393 20.74 -5.55 -23.32
N VAL A 394 20.27 -6.59 -24.01
CA VAL A 394 19.04 -7.29 -23.69
C VAL A 394 19.33 -8.77 -23.49
N SER A 395 18.69 -9.35 -22.48
CA SER A 395 18.71 -10.77 -22.19
C SER A 395 17.28 -11.28 -22.04
N LEU A 396 16.82 -11.98 -23.08
CA LEU A 396 15.43 -12.40 -23.20
C LEU A 396 15.02 -13.43 -22.14
N SER A 397 13.82 -13.31 -21.59
CA SER A 397 13.27 -14.30 -20.68
C SER A 397 12.81 -15.55 -21.44
N THR A 398 13.07 -16.72 -20.86
CA THR A 398 12.46 -17.99 -21.32
C THR A 398 11.22 -18.35 -20.50
N GLY A 399 10.92 -17.58 -19.45
CA GLY A 399 9.97 -17.90 -18.39
C GLY A 399 10.49 -18.85 -17.31
N SER A 400 11.78 -19.17 -17.35
CA SER A 400 12.46 -20.01 -16.34
C SER A 400 13.95 -19.68 -16.18
N SER A 401 14.49 -18.82 -17.03
CA SER A 401 15.87 -18.32 -17.04
C SER A 401 15.93 -17.10 -17.97
N PHE A 402 17.04 -16.37 -17.96
CA PHE A 402 17.33 -15.41 -19.03
C PHE A 402 18.35 -16.01 -20.01
N GLY A 403 18.21 -15.65 -21.29
CA GLY A 403 19.13 -16.04 -22.36
C GLY A 403 20.52 -15.41 -22.23
N ALA A 404 21.32 -15.49 -23.30
CA ALA A 404 22.58 -14.75 -23.36
C ALA A 404 22.31 -13.26 -23.61
N SER A 405 22.99 -12.39 -22.86
CA SER A 405 23.01 -10.95 -23.08
C SER A 405 23.54 -10.59 -24.47
N ARG A 406 22.84 -9.70 -25.18
CA ARG A 406 23.21 -9.22 -26.52
C ARG A 406 23.07 -7.71 -26.62
N LEU A 407 24.03 -7.06 -27.28
CA LEU A 407 23.92 -5.65 -27.62
C LEU A 407 22.84 -5.47 -28.69
N TRP A 408 21.74 -4.82 -28.35
CA TRP A 408 20.61 -4.55 -29.24
C TRP A 408 20.67 -3.15 -29.85
N LEU A 409 21.30 -2.20 -29.16
CA LEU A 409 21.44 -0.82 -29.63
C LEU A 409 22.78 -0.23 -29.16
N GLY A 410 23.56 0.35 -30.08
CA GLY A 410 24.82 1.05 -29.80
C GLY A 410 24.66 2.50 -29.33
N ASP A 411 23.65 2.77 -28.52
CA ASP A 411 23.28 4.09 -27.98
C ASP A 411 22.78 3.93 -26.52
N PHE A 412 22.50 5.03 -25.82
CA PHE A 412 22.09 5.09 -24.42
C PHE A 412 23.10 4.51 -23.41
N GLY A 413 24.33 4.22 -23.85
CA GLY A 413 25.43 3.75 -23.01
C GLY A 413 26.36 4.85 -22.55
N VAL A 414 27.29 4.49 -21.65
CA VAL A 414 28.28 5.42 -21.09
C VAL A 414 29.17 6.01 -22.19
N ASN A 415 29.55 5.23 -23.19
CA ASN A 415 30.38 5.68 -24.31
C ASN A 415 29.66 6.70 -25.21
N GLN A 416 28.34 6.77 -25.14
CA GLN A 416 27.50 7.78 -25.79
C GLN A 416 27.13 8.93 -24.85
N GLN A 417 27.85 9.07 -23.73
CA GLN A 417 27.73 10.16 -22.75
C GLN A 417 26.43 10.15 -21.94
N TRP A 418 25.77 8.99 -21.82
CA TRP A 418 24.61 8.81 -20.94
C TRP A 418 25.07 8.50 -19.51
N PHE A 419 25.30 9.55 -18.72
CA PHE A 419 25.77 9.43 -17.34
C PHE A 419 24.60 9.50 -16.34
N VAL A 420 24.55 8.56 -15.40
CA VAL A 420 23.50 8.48 -14.36
C VAL A 420 23.28 9.80 -13.60
N PRO A 421 24.32 10.59 -13.24
CA PRO A 421 24.10 11.84 -12.51
C PRO A 421 23.31 12.93 -13.24
N ASN A 422 23.20 12.85 -14.58
CA ASN A 422 22.55 13.89 -15.38
C ASN A 422 21.54 13.38 -16.42
N SER A 423 21.46 12.06 -16.61
CA SER A 423 20.60 11.43 -17.61
C SER A 423 19.74 10.34 -16.99
N VAL A 424 18.45 10.32 -17.32
CA VAL A 424 17.50 9.28 -16.90
C VAL A 424 17.20 8.39 -18.10
N ARG A 425 17.07 7.07 -17.89
CA ARG A 425 16.67 6.10 -18.91
C ARG A 425 15.56 5.23 -18.33
N ALA A 426 14.48 5.09 -19.08
CA ALA A 426 13.31 4.29 -18.75
C ALA A 426 12.97 3.39 -19.95
N VAL A 427 12.14 2.38 -19.69
CA VAL A 427 11.70 1.41 -20.69
C VAL A 427 10.20 1.20 -20.52
N ALA A 428 9.41 1.51 -21.55
CA ALA A 428 7.95 1.35 -21.59
C ALA A 428 7.45 1.43 -23.03
N ASP A 429 6.28 0.86 -23.32
CA ASP A 429 5.66 0.96 -24.65
C ASP A 429 5.13 2.38 -24.86
N VAL A 430 5.81 3.19 -25.67
CA VAL A 430 5.36 4.57 -25.95
C VAL A 430 4.63 4.67 -27.29
N ASN A 431 4.50 3.59 -28.03
CA ASN A 431 3.89 3.59 -29.36
C ASN A 431 2.59 2.76 -29.47
N GLY A 432 2.28 1.97 -28.45
CA GLY A 432 1.10 1.13 -28.31
C GLY A 432 1.18 -0.18 -29.09
N ASP A 433 2.38 -0.68 -29.39
CA ASP A 433 2.59 -1.92 -30.17
C ASP A 433 2.75 -3.18 -29.30
N GLY A 434 2.70 -3.03 -27.98
CA GLY A 434 2.84 -4.09 -26.99
C GLY A 434 4.29 -4.43 -26.65
N ARG A 435 5.29 -3.72 -27.20
CA ARG A 435 6.71 -3.88 -26.85
C ARG A 435 7.21 -2.62 -26.15
N ALA A 436 8.00 -2.82 -25.12
CA ALA A 436 8.61 -1.70 -24.42
C ALA A 436 9.75 -1.07 -25.24
N ASP A 437 9.68 0.24 -25.38
CA ASP A 437 10.65 1.09 -26.08
C ASP A 437 11.64 1.71 -25.09
N ILE A 438 12.76 2.24 -25.59
CA ILE A 438 13.70 3.00 -24.76
C ILE A 438 13.33 4.47 -24.79
N VAL A 439 13.24 5.09 -23.60
CA VAL A 439 13.10 6.54 -23.42
C VAL A 439 14.27 7.06 -22.59
N GLY A 440 15.06 7.98 -23.14
CA GLY A 440 16.18 8.62 -22.44
C GLY A 440 16.05 10.13 -22.35
N PHE A 441 16.10 10.64 -21.12
CA PHE A 441 16.12 12.06 -20.80
C PHE A 441 17.58 12.54 -20.75
N SER A 442 18.03 13.18 -21.82
CA SER A 442 19.40 13.68 -21.92
C SER A 442 19.52 15.14 -21.46
N LYS A 443 20.68 15.75 -21.78
CA LYS A 443 20.92 17.16 -21.53
C LYS A 443 20.01 18.09 -22.33
N SER A 444 19.76 17.80 -23.62
CA SER A 444 19.13 18.72 -24.58
C SER A 444 17.86 18.18 -25.24
N GLY A 445 17.52 16.91 -25.01
CA GLY A 445 16.32 16.29 -25.56
C GLY A 445 15.90 15.03 -24.82
N VAL A 446 14.63 14.66 -24.98
CA VAL A 446 14.18 13.29 -24.69
C VAL A 446 14.24 12.51 -25.99
N TYR A 447 15.03 11.44 -25.97
CA TYR A 447 15.34 10.59 -27.09
C TYR A 447 14.65 9.24 -26.93
N VAL A 448 14.05 8.73 -28.00
CA VAL A 448 13.31 7.48 -28.03
C VAL A 448 13.91 6.56 -29.08
N ALA A 449 14.09 5.29 -28.72
CA ALA A 449 14.39 4.22 -29.67
C ALA A 449 13.31 3.15 -29.56
N LEU A 450 12.48 3.06 -30.60
CA LEU A 450 11.36 2.12 -30.64
C LEU A 450 11.87 0.69 -30.78
N ALA A 451 11.27 -0.27 -30.06
CA ALA A 451 11.48 -1.69 -30.31
C ALA A 451 11.16 -2.00 -31.79
N ASN A 452 11.97 -2.83 -32.42
CA ASN A 452 11.73 -3.16 -33.82
C ASN A 452 10.59 -4.19 -33.94
N ASN A 453 9.89 -4.16 -35.08
CA ASN A 453 8.75 -5.04 -35.33
C ASN A 453 9.11 -6.55 -35.36
N THR A 454 10.39 -6.90 -35.28
CA THR A 454 10.86 -8.29 -35.24
C THR A 454 11.17 -8.76 -33.82
N GLY A 455 11.12 -7.90 -32.80
CA GLY A 455 11.43 -8.25 -31.40
C GLY A 455 12.88 -8.68 -31.19
N THR A 456 13.82 -8.09 -31.95
CA THR A 456 15.25 -8.49 -31.94
C THR A 456 16.23 -7.34 -31.76
N GLY A 457 15.73 -6.13 -31.53
CA GLY A 457 16.55 -4.92 -31.41
C GLY A 457 15.70 -3.66 -31.35
N PHE A 458 16.36 -2.51 -31.37
CA PHE A 458 15.72 -1.20 -31.40
C PHE A 458 16.03 -0.48 -32.72
N ASN A 459 15.09 0.37 -33.14
CA ASN A 459 15.26 1.28 -34.27
C ASN A 459 16.25 2.42 -33.92
N PRO A 460 16.76 3.15 -34.93
CA PRO A 460 17.60 4.32 -34.67
C PRO A 460 16.92 5.35 -33.77
N THR A 461 17.66 5.85 -32.79
CA THR A 461 17.19 6.84 -31.82
C THR A 461 16.72 8.14 -32.49
N GLN A 462 15.61 8.70 -32.00
CA GLN A 462 15.04 9.97 -32.46
C GLN A 462 14.73 10.88 -31.27
N GLN A 463 14.89 12.19 -31.45
CA GLN A 463 14.44 13.16 -30.44
C GLN A 463 12.94 13.37 -30.58
N TRP A 464 12.19 13.16 -29.50
CA TRP A 464 10.72 13.32 -29.49
C TRP A 464 10.25 14.61 -28.80
N THR A 465 11.02 15.14 -27.84
CA THR A 465 10.76 16.47 -27.25
C THR A 465 12.04 17.14 -26.74
N SER A 466 11.97 18.43 -26.46
CA SER A 466 13.02 19.24 -25.81
C SER A 466 12.70 19.59 -24.35
N GLU A 467 11.51 19.21 -23.87
CA GLU A 467 11.08 19.35 -22.46
C GLU A 467 11.68 18.24 -21.57
N PHE A 468 11.58 18.38 -20.25
CA PHE A 468 12.09 17.42 -19.25
C PHE A 468 13.62 17.20 -19.25
N THR A 469 14.36 18.13 -19.84
CA THR A 469 15.82 18.02 -20.05
C THR A 469 16.62 18.77 -18.99
N TRP A 470 17.91 18.44 -18.88
CA TRP A 470 18.83 19.17 -18.01
C TRP A 470 18.88 20.67 -18.34
N ASP A 471 18.91 21.02 -19.62
CA ASP A 471 18.97 22.41 -20.06
C ASP A 471 17.67 23.19 -19.75
N GLN A 472 16.56 22.48 -19.55
CA GLN A 472 15.28 23.03 -19.04
C GLN A 472 15.20 23.06 -17.50
N GLY A 473 16.31 22.83 -16.79
CA GLY A 473 16.36 22.91 -15.32
C GLY A 473 16.06 21.61 -14.58
N TRP A 474 15.80 20.50 -15.30
CA TRP A 474 15.59 19.19 -14.66
C TRP A 474 16.91 18.63 -14.10
N ARG A 475 16.84 17.95 -12.96
CA ARG A 475 18.00 17.54 -12.15
C ARG A 475 17.69 16.20 -11.51
N VAL A 476 18.60 15.23 -11.63
CA VAL A 476 18.36 13.85 -11.16
C VAL A 476 18.26 13.78 -9.63
N ASP A 477 18.99 14.64 -8.93
CA ASP A 477 19.00 14.73 -7.46
C ASP A 477 17.77 15.44 -6.87
N ARG A 478 16.93 16.07 -7.70
CA ARG A 478 15.75 16.85 -7.26
C ARG A 478 14.44 16.36 -7.87
N HIS A 479 14.48 16.02 -9.15
CA HIS A 479 13.31 15.80 -9.99
C HIS A 479 13.25 14.35 -10.47
N VAL A 480 12.14 13.68 -10.20
CA VAL A 480 11.86 12.33 -10.71
C VAL A 480 11.25 12.46 -12.10
N ARG A 481 11.73 11.67 -13.06
CA ARG A 481 11.15 11.53 -14.40
C ARG A 481 10.93 10.05 -14.65
N THR A 482 9.71 9.70 -15.03
CA THR A 482 9.29 8.34 -15.35
C THR A 482 8.41 8.36 -16.59
N VAL A 483 8.01 7.18 -17.04
CA VAL A 483 7.00 7.01 -18.08
C VAL A 483 5.89 6.09 -17.60
N ALA A 484 4.65 6.43 -17.91
CA ALA A 484 3.44 5.69 -17.57
C ALA A 484 2.27 6.19 -18.43
N ASP A 485 1.31 5.34 -18.77
CA ASP A 485 0.10 5.74 -19.50
C ASP A 485 -0.81 6.55 -18.55
N VAL A 486 -0.92 7.87 -18.73
CA VAL A 486 -1.72 8.74 -17.84
C VAL A 486 -3.06 9.15 -18.42
N ASP A 487 -3.35 8.78 -19.67
CA ASP A 487 -4.61 9.11 -20.36
C ASP A 487 -5.43 7.91 -20.84
N GLY A 488 -4.89 6.70 -20.68
CA GLY A 488 -5.55 5.42 -20.92
C GLY A 488 -5.59 5.05 -22.38
N ASP A 489 -4.69 5.58 -23.19
CA ASP A 489 -4.62 5.31 -24.63
C ASP A 489 -3.76 4.09 -25.00
N GLY A 490 -3.16 3.44 -24.01
CA GLY A 490 -2.27 2.28 -24.15
C GLY A 490 -0.82 2.65 -24.45
N ARG A 491 -0.45 3.93 -24.39
CA ARG A 491 0.93 4.41 -24.62
C ARG A 491 1.45 5.07 -23.36
N ALA A 492 2.69 4.75 -23.00
CA ALA A 492 3.35 5.40 -21.90
C ALA A 492 3.71 6.85 -22.24
N ASP A 493 3.30 7.77 -21.37
CA ASP A 493 3.54 9.20 -21.43
C ASP A 493 4.73 9.57 -20.55
N ILE A 494 5.30 10.76 -20.76
CA ILE A 494 6.28 11.29 -19.79
C ILE A 494 5.54 11.82 -18.57
N VAL A 495 5.96 11.40 -17.38
CA VAL A 495 5.59 12.01 -16.10
C VAL A 495 6.83 12.58 -15.43
N GLY A 496 6.80 13.88 -15.11
CA GLY A 496 7.89 14.59 -14.45
C GLY A 496 7.43 15.25 -13.15
N PHE A 497 7.99 14.81 -12.03
CA PHE A 497 7.85 15.44 -10.72
C PHE A 497 8.85 16.59 -10.61
N GLY A 498 8.41 17.79 -10.97
CA GLY A 498 9.26 18.97 -11.13
C GLY A 498 9.54 19.74 -9.85
N GLU A 499 10.00 20.98 -10.05
CA GLU A 499 10.31 21.90 -8.95
C GLU A 499 9.04 22.39 -8.25
N SER A 500 8.05 22.84 -9.00
CA SER A 500 6.79 23.39 -8.46
C SER A 500 5.54 22.63 -8.91
N GLU A 501 5.67 21.80 -9.95
CA GLU A 501 4.55 21.11 -10.57
C GLU A 501 4.98 19.72 -11.03
N THR A 502 4.12 18.73 -10.81
CA THR A 502 4.14 17.46 -11.52
C THR A 502 3.46 17.69 -12.87
N ARG A 503 4.14 17.33 -13.96
CA ARG A 503 3.70 17.57 -15.34
C ARG A 503 3.69 16.28 -16.15
N ALA A 504 2.79 16.20 -17.12
CA ALA A 504 2.71 15.10 -18.07
C ALA A 504 2.82 15.59 -19.52
N ALA A 505 3.48 14.83 -20.38
CA ALA A 505 3.49 15.04 -21.83
C ALA A 505 3.09 13.75 -22.54
N LEU A 506 1.98 13.82 -23.27
CA LEU A 506 1.30 12.65 -23.83
C LEU A 506 2.04 12.13 -25.05
N SER A 507 2.16 10.81 -25.18
CA SER A 507 2.71 10.17 -26.35
C SER A 507 1.72 10.21 -27.51
N THR A 508 2.23 10.48 -28.70
CA THR A 508 1.47 10.35 -29.96
C THR A 508 1.84 9.07 -30.73
N GLY A 509 2.70 8.24 -30.14
CA GLY A 509 3.36 7.10 -30.78
C GLY A 509 4.49 7.46 -31.75
N SER A 510 4.80 8.76 -31.91
CA SER A 510 5.92 9.23 -32.73
C SER A 510 6.59 10.51 -32.22
N SER A 511 6.04 11.11 -31.16
CA SER A 511 6.53 12.31 -30.47
C SER A 511 5.79 12.46 -29.14
N PHE A 512 6.28 13.32 -28.24
CA PHE A 512 5.53 13.74 -27.04
C PHE A 512 4.90 15.11 -27.26
N SER A 513 3.67 15.30 -26.77
CA SER A 513 3.00 16.59 -26.78
C SER A 513 3.73 17.64 -25.92
N ALA A 514 3.31 18.90 -26.02
CA ALA A 514 3.70 19.89 -25.01
C ALA A 514 3.22 19.44 -23.62
N SER A 515 4.02 19.67 -22.58
CA SER A 515 3.65 19.25 -21.23
C SER A 515 2.51 20.07 -20.65
N THR A 516 1.64 19.41 -19.90
CA THR A 516 0.52 20.02 -19.16
C THR A 516 0.69 19.79 -17.66
N LEU A 517 0.06 20.67 -16.86
CA LEU A 517 0.04 20.53 -15.41
C LEU A 517 -0.72 19.24 -15.06
N MET A 518 -0.06 18.34 -14.33
CA MET A 518 -0.66 17.11 -13.85
C MET A 518 -1.12 17.20 -12.40
N SER A 519 -0.28 17.76 -11.52
CA SER A 519 -0.58 18.00 -10.11
C SER A 519 0.34 19.10 -9.57
N PRO A 520 -0.12 19.97 -8.67
CA PRO A 520 0.76 20.89 -7.95
C PRO A 520 1.60 20.18 -6.85
N ASP A 521 1.31 18.92 -6.53
CA ASP A 521 1.91 18.16 -5.43
C ASP A 521 3.02 17.19 -5.92
N PHE A 522 3.65 16.47 -4.98
CA PHE A 522 4.76 15.52 -5.20
C PHE A 522 6.06 16.18 -5.73
N VAL A 523 6.20 17.49 -5.53
CA VAL A 523 7.25 18.34 -6.12
C VAL A 523 8.32 18.74 -5.11
N TYR A 524 9.49 19.14 -5.62
CA TYR A 524 10.67 19.42 -4.80
C TYR A 524 10.61 20.75 -4.02
N GLY A 525 10.16 21.83 -4.66
CA GLY A 525 10.34 23.21 -4.19
C GLY A 525 9.25 23.73 -3.26
N VAL A 526 8.04 23.17 -3.33
CA VAL A 526 6.90 23.54 -2.46
C VAL A 526 6.49 22.38 -1.53
N GLY A 527 6.95 21.16 -1.80
CA GLY A 527 6.75 20.01 -0.94
C GLY A 527 8.06 19.51 -0.34
N ASP A 528 7.99 18.79 0.78
CA ASP A 528 9.15 18.16 1.41
C ASP A 528 9.64 16.90 0.65
N TRP A 529 9.23 16.71 -0.61
CA TRP A 529 9.64 15.59 -1.45
C TRP A 529 11.12 15.70 -1.85
N ARG A 530 11.90 14.65 -1.56
CA ARG A 530 13.34 14.58 -1.88
C ARG A 530 13.63 13.26 -2.55
N VAL A 531 14.43 13.25 -3.62
CA VAL A 531 14.75 12.01 -4.37
C VAL A 531 15.46 10.99 -3.47
N ASN A 532 16.32 11.45 -2.57
CA ASN A 532 17.08 10.59 -1.65
C ASN A 532 16.29 10.13 -0.41
N ARG A 533 14.99 10.43 -0.32
CA ARG A 533 14.16 10.11 0.85
C ARG A 533 12.78 9.59 0.50
N HIS A 534 12.16 10.18 -0.53
CA HIS A 534 10.76 10.02 -0.89
C HIS A 534 10.61 9.47 -2.32
N PRO A 535 10.66 8.13 -2.52
CA PRO A 535 10.32 7.49 -3.78
C PRO A 535 8.92 7.90 -4.27
N ARG A 536 8.78 8.06 -5.58
CA ARG A 536 7.55 8.51 -6.25
C ARG A 536 7.36 7.75 -7.55
N PHE A 537 6.12 7.42 -7.86
CA PHE A 537 5.75 6.56 -8.98
C PHE A 537 4.51 7.13 -9.69
N ALA A 538 4.38 6.78 -10.97
CA ALA A 538 3.14 6.90 -11.71
C ALA A 538 2.71 5.48 -12.10
N VAL A 539 1.57 5.02 -11.60
CA VAL A 539 1.06 3.66 -11.83
C VAL A 539 -0.46 3.68 -11.66
N ASP A 540 -1.17 2.90 -12.47
CA ASP A 540 -2.62 2.75 -12.34
C ASP A 540 -2.92 1.93 -11.07
N ILE A 541 -3.36 2.60 -9.99
CA ILE A 541 -3.61 1.96 -8.69
C ILE A 541 -5.09 1.61 -8.49
N ASN A 542 -5.95 2.01 -9.44
CA ASN A 542 -7.40 1.84 -9.36
C ASN A 542 -8.00 1.02 -10.52
N ASN A 543 -7.14 0.56 -11.43
CA ASN A 543 -7.46 -0.20 -12.63
C ASN A 543 -8.46 0.52 -13.55
N ASP A 544 -8.37 1.85 -13.65
CA ASP A 544 -9.18 2.65 -14.57
C ASP A 544 -8.51 2.83 -15.95
N GLY A 545 -7.32 2.27 -16.12
CA GLY A 545 -6.49 2.34 -17.31
C GLY A 545 -5.54 3.54 -17.33
N ARG A 546 -5.54 4.40 -16.31
CA ARG A 546 -4.73 5.62 -16.25
C ARG A 546 -3.85 5.61 -15.01
N ALA A 547 -2.60 5.97 -15.18
CA ALA A 547 -1.66 6.03 -14.09
C ALA A 547 -1.96 7.18 -13.12
N ASP A 548 -2.10 6.81 -11.86
CA ASP A 548 -2.21 7.68 -10.71
C ASP A 548 -0.82 8.06 -10.16
N LEU A 549 -0.77 9.01 -9.23
CA LEU A 549 0.49 9.36 -8.56
C LEU A 549 0.60 8.71 -7.19
N ILE A 550 1.73 8.07 -6.93
CA ILE A 550 2.12 7.55 -5.61
C ILE A 550 3.39 8.22 -5.13
N GLY A 551 3.47 8.46 -3.82
CA GLY A 551 4.69 8.87 -3.17
C GLY A 551 4.80 8.33 -1.75
N PHE A 552 5.99 7.83 -1.41
CA PHE A 552 6.35 7.39 -0.07
C PHE A 552 6.95 8.59 0.67
N GLY A 553 6.14 9.32 1.42
CA GLY A 553 6.55 10.51 2.17
C GLY A 553 7.19 10.18 3.51
N ASP A 554 7.31 11.19 4.37
CA ASP A 554 7.80 11.02 5.74
C ASP A 554 6.86 10.15 6.57
N LEU A 555 5.57 10.49 6.54
CA LEU A 555 4.56 9.90 7.43
C LEU A 555 3.83 8.69 6.85
N GLY A 556 4.01 8.36 5.57
CA GLY A 556 3.30 7.25 4.95
C GLY A 556 3.26 7.28 3.42
N GLU A 557 2.34 6.52 2.85
CA GLU A 557 2.13 6.42 1.40
C GLU A 557 0.97 7.31 0.97
N TYR A 558 1.24 8.20 0.01
CA TYR A 558 0.31 9.17 -0.52
C TYR A 558 -0.05 8.81 -1.97
N VAL A 559 -1.34 8.82 -2.29
CA VAL A 559 -1.94 8.48 -3.58
C VAL A 559 -2.81 9.63 -4.06
N LYS A 560 -2.66 10.02 -5.33
CA LYS A 560 -3.54 10.97 -5.99
C LYS A 560 -4.13 10.33 -7.23
N LEU A 561 -5.41 9.98 -7.13
CA LEU A 561 -6.18 9.38 -8.21
C LEU A 561 -6.43 10.36 -9.36
N ARG A 562 -6.65 9.82 -10.56
CA ARG A 562 -6.66 10.56 -11.83
C ARG A 562 -7.93 10.50 -12.66
#